data_AF-A0A954DHQ3-F1
#
_entry.id   AF-A0A954DHQ3-F1
#
_cell.length_a   1.000
_cell.length_b   1.000
_cell.length_c   1.000
_cell.angle_alpha   90.00
_cell.angle_beta   90.00
_cell.angle_gamma   90.00
#
_symmetry.space_group_name_H-M   'P 1'
#
loop_
_entity.id
_entity.type
_entity.pdbx_description
1 polymer ?
#
loop_
_entity_poly.entity_id
_entity_poly.type
_entity_poly.pdbx_seq_one_letter_code
_entity_poly.pdbx_strand_id
1 'polypeptide(L)' 'MSESCQSCSMTIESGPYCEHCTSSDGTLRDFDEVFERFQQWTRRHEPGKSKEEVAKSTLAFMRTMPAWKDHPGVR' A
#
# COMPACT_ATOMS: atom_id res chain seq x y z
N MET A 1 12.75 1.70 -18.63
CA MET A 1 13.25 2.09 -17.29
C MET A 1 12.17 1.67 -16.33
N SER A 2 12.45 0.78 -15.40
CA SER A 2 11.44 0.31 -14.44
C SER A 2 11.44 1.23 -13.22
N GLU A 3 10.27 1.65 -12.79
CA GLU A 3 10.08 2.55 -11.63
C GLU A 3 9.42 1.79 -10.49
N SER A 4 9.46 2.33 -9.28
CA SER A 4 8.75 1.76 -8.13
C SER A 4 7.37 2.41 -8.01
N CYS A 5 6.33 1.57 -7.87
CA CYS A 5 4.98 2.01 -7.57
C CYS A 5 4.98 2.87 -6.30
N GLN A 6 4.45 4.08 -6.40
CA GLN A 6 4.45 5.05 -5.32
C GLN A 6 3.52 4.68 -4.15
N SER A 7 2.70 3.63 -4.29
CA SER A 7 1.78 3.14 -3.26
C SER A 7 2.28 1.86 -2.56
N CYS A 8 2.91 0.94 -3.30
CA CYS A 8 3.30 -0.38 -2.78
C CYS A 8 4.76 -0.76 -2.99
N SER A 9 5.58 0.13 -3.56
CA SER A 9 6.99 -0.09 -3.92
C SER A 9 7.29 -1.21 -4.92
N MET A 10 6.27 -1.92 -5.44
CA MET A 10 6.48 -2.91 -6.50
C MET A 10 7.07 -2.27 -7.74
N THR A 11 7.98 -2.97 -8.41
CA THR A 11 8.52 -2.55 -9.70
C THR A 11 7.43 -2.56 -10.77
N ILE A 12 7.29 -1.45 -11.50
CA ILE A 12 6.34 -1.26 -12.60
C ILE A 12 7.06 -0.80 -13.86
N GLU A 13 6.44 -1.08 -15.01
CA GLU A 13 6.99 -0.73 -16.32
C GLU A 13 6.79 0.74 -16.69
N SER A 14 5.68 1.35 -16.26
CA SER A 14 5.37 2.75 -16.48
C SER A 14 4.29 3.26 -15.52
N GLY A 15 4.21 4.59 -15.36
CA GLY A 15 3.21 5.26 -14.53
C GLY A 15 3.57 5.34 -13.05
N PRO A 16 2.76 6.04 -12.23
CA PRO A 16 3.04 6.19 -10.80
C PRO A 16 2.59 5.00 -9.94
N TYR A 17 1.65 4.18 -10.43
CA TYR A 17 0.99 3.12 -9.67
C TYR A 17 0.85 1.82 -10.48
N CYS A 18 0.91 0.68 -9.80
CA CYS A 18 0.63 -0.62 -10.40
C CYS A 18 -0.87 -0.91 -10.50
N GLU A 19 -1.25 -1.85 -11.38
CA GLU A 19 -2.64 -2.32 -11.54
C GLU A 19 -3.28 -2.85 -10.24
N HIS A 20 -2.45 -3.32 -9.30
CA HIS A 20 -2.94 -3.76 -8.00
C HIS A 20 -3.31 -2.60 -7.09
N CYS A 21 -2.69 -1.43 -7.24
CA CYS A 21 -2.99 -0.25 -6.43
C CYS A 21 -4.07 0.63 -7.04
N THR A 22 -4.34 0.47 -8.34
CA THR A 22 -5.33 1.28 -9.06
C THR A 22 -6.67 0.56 -9.23
N SER A 23 -7.71 1.33 -9.47
CA SER A 23 -9.03 0.89 -9.94
C SER A 23 -9.01 0.64 -11.45
N SER A 24 -10.14 0.20 -12.00
CA SER A 24 -10.30 -0.12 -13.43
C SER A 24 -10.10 1.08 -14.36
N ASP A 25 -10.16 2.30 -13.83
CA ASP A 25 -9.91 3.57 -14.50
C ASP A 25 -8.44 4.03 -14.41
N GLY A 26 -7.59 3.31 -13.70
CA GLY A 26 -6.19 3.68 -13.46
C GLY A 26 -5.99 4.67 -12.31
N THR A 27 -7.05 5.06 -11.61
CA THR A 27 -6.95 5.95 -10.43
C THR A 27 -6.49 5.14 -9.22
N LEU A 28 -5.63 5.73 -8.38
CA LEU A 28 -5.24 5.11 -7.11
C LEU A 28 -6.49 4.88 -6.25
N ARG A 29 -6.63 3.67 -5.71
CA ARG A 29 -7.73 3.32 -4.79
C ARG A 29 -7.67 4.17 -3.53
N ASP A 30 -8.80 4.28 -2.85
CA ASP A 30 -8.88 5.03 -1.60
C ASP A 30 -7.96 4.43 -0.52
N PHE A 31 -7.55 5.28 0.42
CA PHE A 31 -6.63 4.91 1.49
C PHE A 31 -7.11 3.68 2.26
N ASP A 32 -8.39 3.64 2.66
CA ASP A 32 -8.95 2.55 3.45
C ASP A 32 -8.92 1.22 2.68
N GLU A 33 -9.15 1.26 1.38
CA GLU A 33 -9.13 0.07 0.52
C GLU A 33 -7.70 -0.47 0.37
N VAL A 34 -6.73 0.41 0.09
CA VAL A 34 -5.33 0.02 -0.03
C VAL A 34 -4.79 -0.47 1.32
N PHE A 35 -5.19 0.18 2.41
CA PHE A 35 -4.85 -0.20 3.78
C PHE A 35 -5.37 -1.61 4.11
N GLU A 36 -6.62 -1.91 3.82
CA GLU A 36 -7.19 -3.24 4.05
C GLU A 36 -6.44 -4.31 3.23
N ARG A 37 -6.15 -4.03 1.95
CA ARG A 37 -5.45 -4.97 1.08
C ARG A 37 -4.02 -5.22 1.54
N PHE A 38 -3.32 -4.20 2.03
CA PHE A 38 -2.02 -4.41 2.66
C PHE A 38 -2.11 -5.21 3.95
N GLN A 39 -3.11 -4.99 4.80
CA GLN A 39 -3.29 -5.83 5.98
C GLN A 39 -3.53 -7.30 5.61
N GLN A 40 -4.34 -7.57 4.58
CA GLN A 40 -4.55 -8.93 4.08
C GLN A 40 -3.26 -9.55 3.54
N TRP A 41 -2.45 -8.77 2.81
CA TRP A 41 -1.13 -9.20 2.32
C TRP A 41 -0.18 -9.49 3.49
N THR A 42 -0.02 -8.56 4.44
CA THR A 42 0.82 -8.72 5.62
C THR A 42 0.40 -9.93 6.45
N ARG A 43 -0.90 -10.20 6.64
CA ARG A 43 -1.38 -11.41 7.34
C ARG A 43 -1.02 -12.71 6.62
N ARG A 44 -1.01 -12.71 5.29
CA ARG A 44 -0.56 -13.87 4.51
C ARG A 44 0.95 -14.11 4.64
N HIS A 45 1.74 -13.04 4.63
CA HIS A 45 3.20 -13.13 4.71
C HIS A 45 3.72 -13.28 6.15
N GLU A 46 2.95 -12.83 7.14
CA GLU A 46 3.29 -12.85 8.56
C GLU A 46 2.14 -13.45 9.41
N PRO A 47 1.85 -14.75 9.26
CA PRO A 47 0.68 -15.40 9.88
C PRO A 47 0.69 -15.43 11.42
N GLY A 48 1.79 -15.02 12.07
CA GLY A 48 1.92 -14.94 13.52
C GLY A 48 1.60 -13.58 14.15
N LYS A 49 1.40 -12.53 13.34
CA LYS A 49 1.10 -11.19 13.87
C LYS A 49 -0.38 -11.05 14.26
N SER A 50 -0.62 -10.38 15.39
CA SER A 50 -1.96 -9.95 15.77
C SER A 50 -2.54 -8.94 14.78
N LYS A 51 -3.87 -8.75 14.80
CA LYS A 51 -4.53 -7.75 13.94
C LYS A 51 -3.97 -6.34 14.17
N GLU A 52 -3.67 -5.98 15.42
CA GLU A 52 -3.12 -4.67 15.76
C GLU A 52 -1.68 -4.50 15.26
N GLU A 53 -0.84 -5.52 15.37
CA GLU A 53 0.52 -5.49 14.85
C GLU A 53 0.56 -5.39 13.32
N VAL A 54 -0.36 -6.07 12.65
CA VAL A 54 -0.57 -5.98 11.19
C VAL A 54 -0.93 -4.54 10.83
N ALA A 55 -1.98 -3.98 11.44
CA ALA A 55 -2.42 -2.62 11.17
C ALA A 55 -1.29 -1.59 11.39
N LYS A 56 -0.57 -1.70 12.52
CA LYS A 56 0.57 -0.82 12.85
C LYS A 56 1.71 -0.95 11.84
N SER A 57 2.06 -2.18 11.46
CA SER A 57 3.11 -2.43 10.45
C SER A 57 2.71 -1.87 9.09
N THR A 58 1.45 -2.05 8.69
CA THR A 58 0.92 -1.51 7.45
C THR A 58 0.94 0.02 7.44
N LEU A 59 0.49 0.68 8.52
CA LEU A 59 0.57 2.15 8.60
C LEU A 59 2.02 2.64 8.52
N ALA A 60 2.95 1.98 9.23
CA ALA A 60 4.37 2.32 9.19
C ALA A 60 4.96 2.16 7.77
N PHE A 61 4.55 1.11 7.05
CA PHE A 61 4.94 0.91 5.65
C PHE A 61 4.35 1.99 4.74
N MET A 62 3.04 2.29 4.86
CA MET A 62 2.41 3.32 4.05
C MET A 62 3.05 4.71 4.28
N ARG A 63 3.50 5.04 5.49
CA ARG A 63 4.23 6.30 5.76
C ARG A 63 5.50 6.49 4.93
N THR A 64 6.13 5.41 4.44
CA THR A 64 7.35 5.52 3.62
C THR A 64 7.05 5.70 2.13
N MET A 65 5.79 5.53 1.72
CA MET A 65 5.35 5.55 0.33
C MET A 65 4.97 6.99 -0.09
N PRO A 66 5.42 7.47 -1.27
CA PRO A 66 5.11 8.82 -1.74
C PRO A 66 3.60 9.13 -1.82
N ALA A 67 2.78 8.13 -2.15
CA ALA A 67 1.33 8.30 -2.26
C ALA A 67 0.65 8.58 -0.90
N TRP A 68 1.24 8.11 0.20
CA TRP A 68 0.56 8.02 1.49
C TRP A 68 1.23 8.83 2.59
N LYS A 69 2.52 9.13 2.50
CA LYS A 69 3.29 9.81 3.56
C LYS A 69 2.64 11.09 4.12
N ASP A 70 1.88 11.81 3.29
CA ASP A 70 1.20 13.05 3.65
C ASP A 70 -0.28 12.86 4.02
N HIS A 71 -0.82 11.64 3.93
CA HIS A 71 -2.23 11.32 4.18
C HIS A 71 -2.55 11.38 5.69
N PRO A 72 -3.69 11.97 6.11
CA PRO A 72 -4.06 12.09 7.53
C PRO A 72 -4.20 10.73 8.22
N GLY A 73 -4.64 9.69 7.50
CA GLY A 73 -4.81 8.33 8.04
C GLY A 73 -3.50 7.62 8.41
N VAL A 74 -2.35 8.14 7.97
CA VAL A 74 -1.05 7.60 8.39
C VAL A 74 -0.31 8.50 9.37
N ARG A 75 -0.85 9.63 9.83
CA ARG A 75 -0.12 10.49 10.79
C ARG A 75 -0.10 9.90 12.20
#